data_AF-A0A2W4K7H0-F1
#
_entry.id   AF-A0A2W4K7H0-F1
#
_cell.length_a   1.000
_cell.length_b   1.000
_cell.length_c   1.000
_cell.angle_alpha   90.00
_cell.angle_beta   90.00
_cell.angle_gamma   90.00
#
_symmetry.space_group_name_H-M   'P 1'
#
loop_
_entity.id
_entity.type
_entity.pdbx_description
1 polymer ?
#
loop_
_entity_poly.entity_id
_entity_poly.type
_entity_poly.pdbx_seq_one_letter_code
_entity_poly.pdbx_strand_id
1 'polypeptide(L)'
;MTAKSLRAWAWVHKWSSLICTLFMLLLCITGLPLIFHHEIGHLLGTEVEAPEMPAGTPYASLDKVLETAKAQHPGLVPQFLFREEDETDLWMFRFGRTALPTDEDKFVAVDARTAELLKEPKFNEGFLTLFSSLPADLFA
;
A
#
# COMPACT_ATOMS: atom_id res chain seq x y z
N MET A 1 3.23 -44.92 -31.20
CA MET A 1 3.72 -43.53 -31.31
C MET A 1 4.72 -43.44 -32.46
N THR A 2 4.60 -42.45 -33.35
CA THR A 2 5.53 -42.28 -34.48
C THR A 2 6.52 -41.15 -34.19
N ALA A 3 7.67 -41.12 -34.86
CA ALA A 3 8.67 -40.08 -34.66
C ALA A 3 8.12 -38.65 -34.89
N LYS A 4 7.12 -38.50 -35.77
CA LYS A 4 6.42 -37.22 -36.01
C LYS A 4 5.55 -36.81 -34.81
N SER A 5 4.81 -37.74 -34.20
CA SER A 5 3.96 -37.43 -33.04
C SER A 5 4.79 -37.03 -31.81
N LEU A 6 5.96 -37.66 -31.62
CA LEU A 6 6.87 -37.32 -30.52
C LEU A 6 7.47 -35.91 -30.68
N ARG A 7 7.87 -35.54 -31.91
CA ARG A 7 8.39 -34.20 -32.21
C ARG A 7 7.35 -33.10 -32.01
N ALA A 8 6.12 -33.32 -32.46
CA ALA A 8 5.02 -32.37 -32.28
C ALA A 8 4.70 -32.15 -30.80
N TRP A 9 4.60 -33.24 -30.01
CA TRP A 9 4.36 -33.17 -28.58
C TRP A 9 5.47 -32.41 -27.83
N ALA A 10 6.74 -32.73 -28.12
CA ALA A 10 7.87 -32.05 -27.50
C ALA A 10 7.91 -30.56 -27.85
N TRP A 11 7.52 -30.20 -29.08
CA TRP A 11 7.44 -28.81 -29.51
C TRP A 11 6.35 -28.05 -28.74
N VAL A 12 5.12 -28.58 -28.70
CA VAL A 12 4.01 -27.97 -27.96
C VAL A 12 4.36 -27.83 -26.48
N HIS A 13 4.81 -28.92 -25.84
CA HIS A 13 5.17 -28.90 -24.42
C HIS A 13 6.25 -27.86 -24.12
N LYS A 14 7.29 -27.76 -24.94
CA LYS A 14 8.37 -26.78 -24.74
C LYS A 14 7.83 -25.34 -24.77
N TRP A 15 7.05 -25.00 -25.80
CA TRP A 15 6.59 -23.62 -25.97
C TRP A 15 5.47 -23.26 -25.00
N SER A 16 4.55 -24.18 -24.70
CA SER A 16 3.51 -23.95 -23.68
C SER A 16 4.13 -23.77 -22.30
N SER A 17 5.11 -24.60 -21.94
CA SER A 17 5.82 -24.48 -20.66
C SER A 17 6.62 -23.19 -20.59
N LEU A 18 7.32 -22.80 -21.66
CA LEU A 18 8.09 -21.55 -21.69
C LEU A 18 7.21 -20.31 -21.48
N ILE A 19 6.05 -20.26 -22.15
CA ILE A 19 5.09 -19.16 -21.98
C ILE A 19 4.55 -19.14 -20.55
N CYS A 20 4.14 -20.30 -20.02
CA CYS A 20 3.66 -20.42 -18.64
C CYS A 20 4.70 -19.96 -17.62
N THR A 21 5.95 -20.41 -17.76
CA THR A 21 7.05 -20.02 -16.87
C THR A 21 7.33 -18.53 -16.93
N LEU A 22 7.24 -17.89 -18.10
CA LEU A 22 7.44 -16.45 -18.23
C LEU A 22 6.38 -15.67 -17.43
N PHE A 23 5.11 -16.04 -17.55
CA PHE A 23 4.04 -15.38 -16.80
C PHE A 23 4.13 -15.66 -15.30
N MET A 24 4.44 -16.90 -14.89
CA MET A 24 4.70 -17.21 -13.48
C MET A 24 5.88 -16.41 -12.93
N LEU A 25 6.98 -16.31 -13.68
CA LEU A 25 8.15 -15.52 -13.28
C LEU A 25 7.80 -14.04 -13.11
N LEU A 26 7.03 -13.47 -14.04
CA LEU A 26 6.55 -12.10 -13.93
C LEU A 26 5.73 -11.92 -12.65
N LEU A 27 4.75 -12.80 -12.39
CA LEU A 27 3.93 -12.77 -11.18
C LEU A 27 4.76 -12.91 -9.90
N CYS A 28 5.81 -13.75 -9.91
CA CYS A 28 6.71 -13.91 -8.77
C CYS A 28 7.54 -12.64 -8.54
N ILE A 29 8.06 -12.01 -9.60
CA ILE A 29 8.85 -10.79 -9.49
C ILE A 29 7.99 -9.61 -9.08
N THR A 30 6.74 -9.53 -9.52
CA THR A 30 5.82 -8.45 -9.11
C THR A 30 5.20 -8.68 -7.74
N GLY A 31 4.94 -9.94 -7.36
CA GLY A 31 4.33 -10.31 -6.09
C GLY A 31 5.29 -10.32 -4.89
N LEU A 32 6.54 -10.72 -5.09
CA LEU A 32 7.52 -10.81 -3.99
C LEU A 32 7.76 -9.45 -3.29
N PRO A 33 7.95 -8.31 -4.01
CA PRO A 33 8.05 -6.99 -3.39
C PRO A 33 6.79 -6.60 -2.62
N LEU A 34 5.61 -6.99 -3.09
CA LEU A 34 4.34 -6.68 -2.40
C LEU A 34 4.22 -7.38 -1.04
N ILE A 35 4.76 -8.60 -0.90
CA ILE A 35 4.77 -9.31 0.39
C ILE A 35 5.56 -8.53 1.44
N PHE A 36 6.66 -7.89 1.03
CA PHE A 36 7.55 -7.12 1.91
C PHE A 36 7.36 -5.60 1.76
N HIS A 37 6.14 -5.15 1.42
CA HIS A 37 5.89 -3.73 1.15
C HIS A 37 6.23 -2.82 2.35
N HIS A 38 6.01 -3.29 3.58
CA HIS A 38 6.41 -2.56 4.79
C HIS A 38 7.93 -2.43 4.92
N GLU A 39 8.67 -3.54 4.81
CA GLU A 39 10.14 -3.50 4.87
C GLU A 39 10.74 -2.63 3.76
N ILE A 40 10.18 -2.70 2.55
CA ILE A 40 10.60 -1.89 1.42
C ILE A 40 10.21 -0.42 1.62
N GLY A 41 9.04 -0.17 2.20
CA GLY A 41 8.53 1.16 2.53
C GLY A 41 9.43 1.89 3.53
N HIS A 42 9.78 1.22 4.62
CA HIS A 42 10.76 1.67 5.60
C HIS A 42 12.16 1.88 4.98
N LEU A 43 12.63 0.95 4.12
CA LEU A 43 13.93 1.10 3.44
C LEU A 43 13.98 2.28 2.47
N LEU A 44 12.86 2.57 1.79
CA LEU A 44 12.74 3.68 0.84
C LEU A 44 12.33 5.00 1.53
N GLY A 45 12.01 4.97 2.83
CA GLY A 45 11.53 6.13 3.59
C GLY A 45 10.20 6.68 3.05
N THR A 46 9.38 5.82 2.44
CA THR A 46 8.06 6.19 1.90
C THR A 46 6.94 6.00 2.92
N GLU A 47 7.20 5.26 4.00
CA GLU A 47 6.26 5.12 5.11
C GLU A 47 6.31 6.30 6.04
N VAL A 48 5.13 6.62 6.59
CA VAL A 48 4.95 7.75 7.49
C VAL A 48 5.09 7.23 8.90
N GLU A 49 6.30 7.29 9.42
CA GLU A 49 6.60 6.85 10.79
C GLU A 49 6.47 8.01 11.78
N ALA A 50 5.97 7.69 12.97
CA ALA A 50 5.98 8.61 14.09
C ALA A 50 7.42 8.76 14.62
N PRO A 51 7.89 9.98 14.95
CA PRO A 51 9.25 10.20 15.44
C PRO A 51 9.53 9.42 16.73
N GLU A 52 10.78 9.01 16.93
CA GLU A 52 11.19 8.35 18.17
C GLU A 52 11.00 9.27 19.39
N MET A 53 10.34 8.75 20.43
CA MET A 53 10.02 9.47 21.65
C MET A 53 10.33 8.60 22.88
N PRO A 54 10.52 9.19 24.07
CA PRO A 54 10.74 8.44 25.29
C PRO A 54 9.64 7.40 25.54
N ALA A 55 10.02 6.21 26.00
CA ALA A 55 9.08 5.15 26.33
C ALA A 55 8.07 5.63 27.39
N GLY A 56 6.78 5.39 27.13
CA GLY A 56 5.68 5.79 28.02
C GLY A 56 5.22 7.24 27.84
N THR A 57 5.59 7.92 26.74
CA THR A 57 4.99 9.21 26.39
C THR A 57 3.47 9.04 26.29
N PRO A 58 2.67 9.84 27.02
CA PRO A 58 1.22 9.68 27.02
C PRO A 58 0.63 10.08 25.67
N TYR A 59 -0.46 9.42 25.29
CA TYR A 59 -1.21 9.80 24.10
C TYR A 59 -1.93 11.14 24.30
N ALA A 60 -1.97 11.95 23.25
CA ALA A 60 -2.82 13.12 23.16
C ALA A 60 -4.31 12.71 23.12
N SER A 61 -5.19 13.64 23.45
CA SER A 61 -6.63 13.41 23.29
C SER A 61 -6.98 13.23 21.80
N LEU A 62 -7.84 12.26 21.51
CA LEU A 62 -8.29 12.00 20.14
C LEU A 62 -8.94 13.23 19.51
N ASP A 63 -9.63 14.05 20.31
CA ASP A 63 -10.22 15.31 19.84
C ASP A 63 -9.15 16.26 19.27
N LYS A 64 -8.01 16.39 19.95
CA LYS A 64 -6.90 17.25 19.49
C LYS A 64 -6.27 16.70 18.22
N VAL A 65 -6.09 15.38 18.14
CA VAL A 65 -5.58 14.70 16.94
C VAL A 65 -6.53 14.93 15.75
N LEU A 66 -7.84 14.80 15.97
CA LEU A 66 -8.86 15.04 14.95
C LEU A 66 -8.92 16.51 14.51
N GLU A 67 -8.72 17.46 15.42
CA GLU A 67 -8.63 18.88 15.07
C GLU A 67 -7.44 19.16 14.16
N THR A 68 -6.25 18.63 14.48
CA THR A 68 -5.06 18.75 13.61
C THR A 68 -5.32 18.16 12.23
N ALA A 69 -5.93 16.97 12.17
CA ALA A 69 -6.25 16.30 10.90
C ALA A 69 -7.24 17.11 10.06
N LYS A 70 -8.32 17.61 10.66
CA LYS A 70 -9.33 18.45 9.98
C LYS A 70 -8.76 19.76 9.46
N ALA A 71 -7.78 20.34 10.17
CA ALA A 71 -7.14 21.58 9.77
C ALA A 71 -6.36 21.46 8.45
N GLN A 72 -5.90 20.26 8.07
CA GLN A 72 -5.21 20.04 6.79
C GLN A 72 -6.14 20.08 5.59
N HIS A 73 -7.39 19.66 5.76
CA HIS A 73 -8.37 19.60 4.67
C HIS A 73 -9.67 20.29 5.08
N PRO A 74 -9.66 21.64 5.22
CA PRO A 74 -10.86 22.38 5.55
C PRO A 74 -11.90 22.21 4.43
N GLY A 75 -13.04 21.59 4.77
CA GLY A 75 -14.14 21.34 3.84
C GLY A 75 -14.30 19.88 3.40
N LEU A 76 -13.36 18.99 3.76
CA LEU A 76 -13.58 17.55 3.65
C LEU A 76 -14.19 16.99 4.94
N VAL A 77 -15.01 15.96 4.78
CA VAL A 77 -15.66 15.25 5.88
C VAL A 77 -14.77 14.07 6.29
N PRO A 78 -14.42 13.92 7.58
CA PRO A 78 -13.76 12.71 8.05
C PRO A 78 -14.73 11.53 7.92
N GLN A 79 -14.36 10.52 7.14
CA GLN A 79 -15.17 9.32 6.92
C GLN A 79 -14.91 8.29 8.01
N PHE A 80 -13.63 8.00 8.27
CA PHE A 80 -13.19 7.11 9.33
C PHE A 80 -11.77 7.42 9.78
N LEU A 81 -11.45 6.94 10.98
CA LEU A 81 -10.13 7.01 11.58
C LEU A 81 -9.75 5.61 12.05
N PHE A 82 -8.49 5.26 11.88
CA PHE A 82 -7.96 3.95 12.25
C PHE A 82 -6.51 4.07 12.69
N ARG A 83 -6.07 3.03 13.38
CA ARG A 83 -4.72 2.87 13.87
C ARG A 83 -4.38 1.40 13.77
N GLU A 84 -3.20 1.09 13.29
CA GLU A 84 -2.74 -0.28 13.12
C GLU A 84 -2.33 -0.86 14.48
N GLU A 85 -2.40 -2.19 14.63
CA GLU A 85 -2.12 -2.85 15.91
C GLU A 85 -0.61 -2.83 16.24
N ASP A 86 0.22 -2.88 15.21
CA ASP A 86 1.67 -2.78 15.23
C ASP A 86 2.16 -1.32 15.27
N GLU A 87 1.42 -0.38 14.70
CA GLU A 87 1.76 1.06 14.72
C GLU A 87 0.81 1.89 15.60
N THR A 88 0.97 1.75 16.92
CA THR A 88 0.08 2.43 17.89
C THR A 88 0.35 3.94 18.10
N ASP A 89 1.42 4.46 17.50
CA ASP A 89 1.90 5.83 17.70
C ASP A 89 1.38 6.81 16.65
N LEU A 90 0.61 6.36 15.67
CA LEU A 90 0.00 7.20 14.65
C LEU A 90 -1.49 6.92 14.50
N TRP A 91 -2.24 7.96 14.17
CA TRP A 91 -3.63 7.89 13.74
C TRP A 91 -3.72 8.24 12.27
N MET A 92 -4.39 7.39 11.52
CA MET A 92 -4.71 7.63 10.12
C MET A 92 -6.16 8.05 9.98
N PHE A 93 -6.38 9.13 9.26
CA PHE A 93 -7.70 9.67 8.95
C PHE A 93 -7.94 9.60 7.46
N ARG A 94 -9.08 9.04 7.08
CA ARG A 94 -9.60 9.17 5.72
C ARG A 94 -10.60 10.32 5.67
N PHE A 95 -10.37 11.24 4.73
CA PHE A 95 -11.24 12.34 4.40
C PHE A 95 -11.82 12.17 3.00
N GLY A 96 -13.06 12.58 2.82
CA GLY A 96 -13.69 12.66 1.50
C GLY A 96 -14.66 13.83 1.40
N ARG A 97 -15.16 14.11 0.20
CA ARG A 97 -16.13 15.20 -0.02
C ARG A 97 -17.49 14.91 0.62
N THR A 98 -17.79 13.63 0.81
CA THR A 98 -18.99 13.15 1.47
C THR A 98 -18.65 12.02 2.43
N ALA A 99 -19.61 11.59 3.26
CA ALA A 99 -19.46 10.41 4.11
C ALA A 99 -19.41 9.09 3.31
N LEU A 100 -19.67 9.13 1.99
CA LEU A 100 -19.59 7.96 1.12
C LEU A 100 -18.20 7.87 0.49
N PRO A 101 -17.68 6.65 0.30
CA PRO A 101 -16.38 6.44 -0.33
C PRO A 101 -16.38 6.96 -1.77
N THR A 102 -15.32 7.69 -2.12
CA THR A 102 -15.11 8.24 -3.46
C THR A 102 -13.69 7.98 -3.93
N ASP A 103 -13.43 8.03 -5.24
CA ASP A 103 -12.06 7.84 -5.75
C ASP A 103 -11.12 9.01 -5.39
N GLU A 104 -11.66 10.12 -4.87
CA GLU A 104 -10.91 11.33 -4.47
C GLU A 104 -10.66 11.42 -2.95
N ASP A 105 -10.66 10.28 -2.24
CA ASP A 105 -10.40 10.26 -0.80
C ASP A 105 -8.94 10.67 -0.49
N LYS A 106 -8.74 11.38 0.63
CA LYS A 106 -7.45 11.85 1.13
C LYS A 106 -7.11 11.19 2.46
N PHE A 107 -5.83 10.92 2.67
CA PHE A 107 -5.35 10.34 3.93
C PHE A 107 -4.41 11.30 4.62
N VAL A 108 -4.56 11.39 5.94
CA VAL A 108 -3.73 12.22 6.80
C VAL A 108 -3.27 11.35 7.97
N ALA A 109 -1.97 11.31 8.22
CA ALA A 109 -1.38 10.67 9.38
C ALA A 109 -1.06 11.72 10.45
N VAL A 110 -1.36 11.45 11.71
CA VAL A 110 -1.10 12.36 12.84
C VAL A 110 -0.51 11.56 13.98
N ASP A 111 0.52 12.07 14.64
CA ASP A 111 1.14 11.41 15.80
C ASP A 111 0.15 11.36 16.96
N ALA A 112 -0.05 10.16 17.52
CA ALA A 112 -1.01 9.91 18.59
C ALA A 112 -0.60 10.53 19.94
N ARG A 113 0.66 10.90 20.11
CA ARG A 113 1.27 11.43 21.35
C ARG A 113 1.35 12.95 21.32
N THR A 114 1.81 13.54 20.22
CA THR A 114 1.98 15.01 20.12
C THR A 114 0.77 15.72 19.50
N ALA A 115 -0.07 14.99 18.76
CA ALA A 115 -1.09 15.52 17.86
C ALA A 115 -0.50 16.40 16.74
N GLU A 116 0.75 16.15 16.35
CA GLU A 116 1.40 16.80 15.22
C GLU A 116 1.13 16.04 13.92
N LEU A 117 1.02 16.80 12.82
CA LEU A 117 0.85 16.23 11.51
C LEU A 117 2.09 15.43 11.09
N LEU A 118 1.90 14.15 10.83
CA LEU A 118 2.86 13.35 10.11
C LEU A 118 2.55 13.49 8.60
N LYS A 119 3.56 13.40 7.73
CA LYS A 119 3.40 13.64 6.29
C LYS A 119 2.15 12.94 5.71
N GLU A 120 1.52 13.54 4.71
CA GLU A 120 0.45 12.87 3.97
C GLU A 120 0.98 11.58 3.31
N PRO A 121 0.45 10.39 3.66
CA PRO A 121 0.87 9.16 3.03
C PRO A 121 0.39 9.12 1.58
N LYS A 122 1.32 8.87 0.67
CA LYS A 122 1.07 8.81 -0.77
C LYS A 122 0.88 7.36 -1.24
N PHE A 123 -0.32 6.82 -1.12
CA PHE A 123 -0.61 5.42 -1.48
C PHE A 123 -0.54 5.11 -2.99
N ASN A 124 -0.72 6.13 -3.84
CA ASN A 124 -0.82 5.95 -5.30
C ASN A 124 0.43 6.42 -6.06
N GLU A 125 1.56 6.59 -5.37
CA GLU A 125 2.81 7.00 -6.00
C GLU A 125 3.94 6.04 -5.64
N GLY A 126 4.85 5.81 -6.58
CA GLY A 126 6.12 5.15 -6.31
C GLY A 126 6.24 3.74 -6.88
N PHE A 127 7.35 3.10 -6.52
CA PHE A 127 7.77 1.81 -7.04
C PHE A 127 6.74 0.70 -6.76
N LEU A 128 6.16 0.68 -5.56
CA LEU A 128 5.20 -0.35 -5.16
C LEU A 128 3.87 -0.25 -5.93
N THR A 129 3.41 0.96 -6.27
CA THR A 129 2.19 1.16 -7.07
C THR A 129 2.34 0.62 -8.50
N LEU A 130 3.52 0.79 -9.11
CA LEU A 130 3.79 0.21 -10.44
C LEU A 130 3.75 -1.33 -10.39
N PHE A 131 4.37 -1.91 -9.37
CA PHE A 131 4.44 -3.36 -9.20
C PHE A 131 3.08 -3.98 -8.86
N SER A 132 2.22 -3.25 -8.14
CA SER A 132 0.87 -3.70 -7.83
C SER A 132 -0.09 -3.62 -9.02
N SER A 133 0.04 -2.62 -9.91
CA SER A 133 -0.85 -2.47 -11.07
C SER A 133 -0.50 -3.41 -12.23
N LEU A 134 0.78 -3.70 -12.42
CA LEU A 134 1.32 -4.48 -13.54
C LEU A 134 0.56 -5.80 -13.84
N PRO A 135 0.23 -6.67 -12.86
CA PRO A 135 -0.54 -7.87 -13.13
C PRO A 135 -1.95 -7.58 -13.60
N ALA A 136 -2.64 -6.61 -12.99
CA ALA A 136 -3.99 -6.24 -13.37
C ALA A 136 -4.01 -5.70 -14.81
N ASP A 137 -3.06 -4.83 -15.15
CA ASP A 137 -2.97 -4.21 -16.47
C ASP A 137 -2.59 -5.21 -17.58
N LEU A 138 -1.81 -6.26 -17.26
CA LEU A 138 -1.36 -7.27 -18.22
C LEU A 138 -2.43 -8.32 -18.55
N PHE A 139 -3.38 -8.56 -17.65
CA PHE A 139 -4.41 -9.59 -17.78
C PHE A 139 -5.84 -9.05 -17.94
N ALA A 140 -6.02 -7.73 -18.01
CA ALA A 140 -7.30 -7.04 -18.25
C ALA A 140 -7.75 -7.05 -19.72
#